data_AF-A0AA39QSW6-F1
#
_entry.id   AF-A0AA39QSW6-F1
#
_cell.length_a   1.000
_cell.length_b   1.000
_cell.length_c   1.000
_cell.angle_alpha   90.00
_cell.angle_beta   90.00
_cell.angle_gamma   90.00
#
_symmetry.space_group_name_H-M   'P 1'
#
loop_
_entity.id
_entity.type
_entity.pdbx_description
1 polymer ?
#
loop_
_entity_poly.entity_id
_entity_poly.type
_entity_poly.pdbx_seq_one_letter_code
_entity_poly.pdbx_strand_id
1 'polypeptide(L)'
;MASRPAILDSRILRVICPLQRRSRHLVNVADQSTVQRPWSHPPASVNIDNDQVARLASRPLHPLTLADLVRHGRPPLTAETLFSSANFTLSLIPVRLAHRIQALRNLPFIVVSNPHISRIYNYYVHSLSTLLPYQERSITNLEDEINFTEVMADLVQTHSNTIPILARGFLECRKYITPADVTAFLDEHLRARIGTRLIAEQHIALHLSSQPHSGKDSRYQPDGCSSCIGVIDTALRPAEIIRHCESFVSEICELKYGVRPTVVINGQQDTTLAHVPTHLEYIITELLKNAFRATIESGKEREPIEITIAASPDPSPSPLEDIQIDPPTPKSESTNTSNSILPESCIPGVTIRIRDRGGGISPETLPNIWAYSFTTFGEDEVMDVSDNGNVDALNAISGAGGDSSSLAGLGYGLPLGRAYAEHFGGGIQVQSLWGWGTDVYLKLRGLGRVRAPSKMASVKEASSTDS
;
A
#
# COMPACT_ATOMS: atom_id res chain seq x y z
N MET A 1 -3.77 20.28 25.33
CA MET A 1 -3.17 18.92 25.33
C MET A 1 -4.18 17.99 24.67
N ALA A 2 -4.12 17.89 23.34
CA ALA A 2 -5.06 17.08 22.55
C ALA A 2 -4.42 15.71 22.32
N SER A 3 -5.17 14.66 22.66
CA SER A 3 -4.77 13.26 22.52
C SER A 3 -4.58 12.89 21.05
N ARG A 4 -3.41 12.33 20.73
CA ARG A 4 -3.09 11.74 19.42
C ARG A 4 -4.00 10.53 19.15
N PRO A 5 -4.72 10.44 18.01
CA PRO A 5 -5.34 9.20 17.59
C PRO A 5 -4.26 8.24 17.08
N ALA A 6 -4.32 6.99 17.53
CA ALA A 6 -3.38 5.93 17.18
C ALA A 6 -3.65 5.45 15.75
N ILE A 7 -3.03 6.11 14.78
CA ILE A 7 -2.79 5.54 13.45
C ILE A 7 -1.82 4.38 13.66
N LEU A 8 -2.10 3.22 13.04
CA LEU A 8 -1.25 2.04 13.10
C LEU A 8 0.11 2.36 12.48
N ASP A 9 0.98 2.93 13.31
CA ASP A 9 2.37 3.22 12.97
C ASP A 9 3.06 1.87 12.75
N SER A 10 3.88 1.77 11.70
CA SER A 10 4.76 0.63 11.43
C SER A 10 5.65 0.23 12.62
N ARG A 11 5.78 1.14 13.61
CA ARG A 11 6.42 0.91 14.91
C ARG A 11 5.64 -0.05 15.83
N ILE A 12 4.32 -0.21 15.67
CA ILE A 12 3.51 -1.15 16.47
C ILE A 12 3.90 -2.60 16.19
N LEU A 13 4.41 -2.91 14.99
CA LEU A 13 4.97 -4.24 14.68
C LEU A 13 6.26 -4.55 15.46
N ARG A 14 6.97 -3.55 15.99
CA ARG A 14 8.18 -3.75 16.81
C ARG A 14 7.91 -3.84 18.32
N VAL A 15 6.72 -3.44 18.80
CA VAL A 15 6.45 -3.29 20.25
C VAL A 15 5.65 -4.46 20.84
N ILE A 16 5.00 -5.32 20.03
CA ILE A 16 4.04 -6.32 20.53
C ILE A 16 4.52 -7.78 20.43
N CYS A 17 5.74 -8.04 19.96
CA CYS A 17 6.42 -9.33 20.15
C CYS A 17 7.44 -9.23 21.30
N PRO A 18 7.06 -9.45 22.57
CA PRO A 18 8.05 -9.72 23.58
C PRO A 18 8.66 -11.08 23.26
N LEU A 19 9.95 -11.08 22.90
CA LEU A 19 10.84 -12.24 22.95
C LEU A 19 10.43 -13.11 24.14
N GLN A 20 9.89 -14.28 23.84
CA GLN A 20 9.43 -15.24 24.84
C GLN A 20 10.61 -15.57 25.75
N ARG A 21 10.61 -15.00 26.96
CA ARG A 21 11.58 -15.29 28.01
C ARG A 21 11.52 -16.78 28.32
N ARG A 22 12.49 -17.55 27.78
CA ARG A 22 12.78 -18.90 28.26
C ARG A 22 13.04 -18.83 29.77
N SER A 23 12.22 -19.53 30.53
CA SER A 23 12.39 -19.76 31.97
C SER A 23 13.73 -20.48 32.20
N ARG A 24 14.68 -19.82 32.87
CA ARG A 24 15.97 -20.41 33.25
C ARG A 24 15.81 -21.12 34.59
N HIS A 25 15.86 -22.45 34.58
CA HIS A 25 16.32 -23.21 35.73
C HIS A 25 17.82 -22.96 35.94
N LEU A 26 18.18 -22.66 37.19
CA LEU A 26 19.53 -22.40 37.67
C LEU A 26 20.45 -23.62 37.49
N VAL A 27 21.48 -23.50 36.65
CA VAL A 27 22.78 -24.17 36.86
C VAL A 27 23.88 -23.19 36.39
N ASN A 28 24.76 -22.83 37.32
CA ASN A 28 25.98 -22.03 37.11
C ASN A 28 27.01 -22.81 36.29
N VAL A 29 27.49 -22.29 35.15
CA VAL A 29 28.90 -22.39 34.69
C VAL A 29 29.24 -21.17 33.82
N ALA A 30 30.49 -20.73 33.95
CA ALA A 30 31.15 -19.50 33.53
C ALA A 30 31.03 -19.02 32.06
N ASP A 31 30.96 -17.69 31.95
CA ASP A 31 31.73 -16.79 31.08
C ASP A 31 31.92 -17.13 29.59
N GLN A 32 31.14 -16.48 28.72
CA GLN A 32 31.54 -16.08 27.36
C GLN A 32 30.59 -14.99 26.83
N SER A 33 31.19 -13.87 26.43
CA SER A 33 30.53 -12.67 25.90
C SER A 33 30.02 -12.88 24.47
N THR A 34 28.71 -12.93 24.27
CA THR A 34 28.09 -12.87 22.93
C THR A 34 27.70 -11.44 22.58
N VAL A 35 28.55 -10.80 21.77
CA VAL A 35 28.27 -9.55 21.04
C VAL A 35 27.17 -9.83 20.01
N GLN A 36 26.03 -9.15 20.11
CA GLN A 36 25.02 -9.10 19.05
C GLN A 36 25.59 -8.32 17.86
N ARG A 37 25.82 -8.99 16.73
CA ARG A 37 26.20 -8.33 15.47
C ARG A 37 24.94 -7.92 14.69
N PRO A 38 24.87 -6.69 14.14
CA PRO A 38 23.85 -6.31 13.16
C PRO A 38 24.08 -7.11 11.87
N TRP A 39 22.98 -7.55 11.23
CA TRP A 39 23.03 -8.47 10.10
C TRP A 39 23.52 -7.77 8.82
N SER A 40 24.74 -8.11 8.42
CA SER A 40 25.32 -7.77 7.12
C SER A 40 25.29 -9.01 6.23
N HIS A 41 24.48 -8.95 5.17
CA HIS A 41 24.33 -9.89 4.04
C HIS A 41 23.36 -11.09 4.24
N PRO A 42 22.48 -11.38 3.25
CA PRO A 42 21.79 -12.66 3.19
C PRO A 42 22.78 -13.79 2.83
N PRO A 43 22.57 -15.03 3.32
CA PRO A 43 23.48 -16.14 3.09
C PRO A 43 23.63 -16.45 1.59
N ALA A 44 24.86 -16.80 1.19
CA ALA A 44 25.18 -17.18 -0.17
C ALA A 44 24.46 -18.49 -0.55
N SER A 45 23.78 -18.46 -1.71
CA SER A 45 23.13 -19.58 -2.42
C SER A 45 21.90 -20.22 -1.76
N VAL A 46 20.77 -19.50 -1.78
CA VAL A 46 19.46 -20.15 -1.80
C VAL A 46 19.20 -20.60 -3.24
N ASN A 47 19.48 -21.87 -3.53
CA ASN A 47 19.34 -22.42 -4.88
C ASN A 47 17.89 -22.83 -5.12
N ILE A 48 17.02 -21.86 -5.43
CA ILE A 48 15.68 -22.18 -5.97
C ILE A 48 15.88 -22.73 -7.37
N ASP A 49 15.36 -23.92 -7.62
CA ASP A 49 15.34 -24.52 -8.94
C ASP A 49 14.68 -23.55 -9.94
N ASN A 50 15.43 -23.17 -10.99
CA ASN A 50 14.98 -22.22 -12.00
C ASN A 50 13.66 -22.67 -12.64
N ASP A 51 13.45 -23.98 -12.73
CA ASP A 51 12.23 -24.56 -13.29
C ASP A 51 10.99 -24.29 -12.42
N GLN A 52 11.16 -24.20 -11.09
CA GLN A 52 10.06 -23.87 -10.18
C GLN A 52 9.61 -22.42 -10.31
N VAL A 53 10.57 -21.48 -10.44
CA VAL A 53 10.25 -20.06 -10.67
C VAL A 53 9.50 -19.90 -11.98
N ALA A 54 9.96 -20.55 -13.06
CA ALA A 54 9.30 -20.50 -14.37
C ALA A 54 7.87 -21.07 -14.30
N ARG A 55 7.67 -22.20 -13.62
CA ARG A 55 6.34 -22.81 -13.40
C ARG A 55 5.38 -21.91 -12.62
N LEU A 56 5.87 -21.19 -11.62
CA LEU A 56 5.04 -20.28 -10.83
C LEU A 56 4.73 -19.01 -11.62
N ALA A 57 5.71 -18.47 -12.35
CA ALA A 57 5.55 -17.30 -13.19
C ALA A 57 4.64 -17.56 -14.42
N SER A 58 4.46 -18.80 -14.85
CA SER A 58 3.49 -19.13 -15.92
C SER A 58 2.03 -19.12 -15.46
N ARG A 59 1.76 -19.06 -14.14
CA ARG A 59 0.40 -19.00 -13.60
C ARG A 59 -0.19 -17.59 -13.76
N PRO A 60 -1.49 -17.46 -14.04
CA PRO A 60 -2.13 -16.16 -14.16
C PRO A 60 -2.15 -15.42 -12.81
N LEU A 61 -1.98 -14.10 -12.85
CA LEU A 61 -2.10 -13.24 -11.68
C LEU A 61 -3.58 -12.97 -11.38
N HIS A 62 -4.01 -13.24 -10.15
CA HIS A 62 -5.33 -12.84 -9.67
C HIS A 62 -5.36 -11.31 -9.45
N PRO A 63 -6.27 -10.55 -10.09
CA PRO A 63 -6.44 -9.13 -9.79
C PRO A 63 -7.05 -9.00 -8.39
N LEU A 64 -6.34 -8.33 -7.47
CA LEU A 64 -6.82 -8.15 -6.10
C LEU A 64 -7.91 -7.08 -6.08
N THR A 65 -9.10 -7.46 -5.63
CA THR A 65 -10.19 -6.51 -5.40
C THR A 65 -10.31 -6.17 -3.92
N LEU A 66 -10.89 -5.01 -3.60
CA LEU A 66 -11.22 -4.71 -2.19
C LEU A 66 -12.19 -5.76 -1.60
N ALA A 67 -13.06 -6.37 -2.43
CA ALA A 67 -13.97 -7.42 -2.00
C ALA A 67 -13.21 -8.68 -1.53
N ASP A 68 -12.11 -9.04 -2.22
CA ASP A 68 -11.24 -10.15 -1.80
C ASP A 68 -10.62 -9.93 -0.42
N LEU A 69 -10.37 -8.68 -0.03
CA LEU A 69 -9.80 -8.36 1.27
C LEU A 69 -10.83 -8.43 2.41
N VAL A 70 -12.10 -8.14 2.12
CA VAL A 70 -13.19 -8.15 3.10
C VAL A 70 -13.88 -9.51 3.23
N ARG A 71 -13.65 -10.43 2.27
CA ARG A 71 -14.36 -11.72 2.18
C ARG A 71 -14.34 -12.58 3.45
N HIS A 72 -13.28 -12.46 4.26
CA HIS A 72 -13.10 -13.25 5.49
C HIS A 72 -13.92 -12.72 6.67
N GLY A 73 -14.55 -11.56 6.51
CA GLY A 73 -15.46 -10.97 7.51
C GLY A 73 -14.75 -10.09 8.53
N ARG A 74 -15.53 -9.67 9.54
CA ARG A 74 -15.05 -8.81 10.62
C ARG A 74 -14.39 -9.66 11.72
N PRO A 75 -13.22 -9.26 12.23
CA PRO A 75 -12.63 -9.85 13.43
C PRO A 75 -13.57 -9.74 14.66
N PRO A 76 -13.42 -10.62 15.67
CA PRO A 76 -12.47 -11.72 15.72
C PRO A 76 -12.89 -12.87 14.79
N LEU A 77 -11.92 -13.39 14.05
CA LEU A 77 -12.11 -14.51 13.13
C LEU A 77 -12.06 -15.86 13.87
N THR A 78 -12.77 -16.85 13.35
CA THR A 78 -12.61 -18.23 13.79
C THR A 78 -11.29 -18.80 13.28
N ALA A 79 -10.76 -19.85 13.92
CA ALA A 79 -9.55 -20.51 13.44
C ALA A 79 -9.66 -20.95 11.98
N GLU A 80 -10.83 -21.48 11.58
CA GLU A 80 -11.08 -21.90 10.19
C GLU A 80 -11.02 -20.74 9.19
N THR A 81 -11.55 -19.56 9.53
CA THR A 81 -11.48 -18.39 8.64
C THR A 81 -10.08 -17.79 8.59
N LEU A 82 -9.30 -17.87 9.67
CA LEU A 82 -7.87 -17.53 9.66
C LEU A 82 -7.07 -18.47 8.75
N PHE A 83 -7.31 -19.78 8.83
CA PHE A 83 -6.67 -20.75 7.93
C PHE A 83 -7.05 -20.49 6.46
N SER A 84 -8.31 -20.16 6.19
CA SER A 84 -8.75 -19.76 4.86
C SER A 84 -8.04 -18.49 4.37
N SER A 85 -7.80 -17.52 5.27
CA SER A 85 -7.01 -16.31 4.99
C SER A 85 -5.55 -16.60 4.67
N ALA A 86 -4.92 -17.47 5.46
CA ALA A 86 -3.53 -17.89 5.27
C ALA A 86 -3.35 -18.65 3.94
N ASN A 87 -4.20 -19.64 3.67
CA ASN A 87 -4.16 -20.42 2.43
C ASN A 87 -4.45 -19.58 1.19
N PHE A 88 -5.32 -18.57 1.30
CA PHE A 88 -5.51 -17.60 0.23
C PHE A 88 -4.27 -16.78 -0.06
N THR A 89 -3.61 -16.29 0.98
CA THR A 89 -2.36 -15.55 0.88
C THR A 89 -1.28 -16.40 0.20
N LEU A 90 -1.14 -17.67 0.60
CA LEU A 90 -0.26 -18.66 -0.03
C LEU A 90 -0.61 -18.96 -1.49
N SER A 91 -1.87 -18.87 -1.87
CA SER A 91 -2.27 -19.07 -3.28
C SER A 91 -1.80 -17.94 -4.20
N LEU A 92 -1.55 -16.74 -3.64
CA LEU A 92 -1.26 -15.52 -4.40
C LEU A 92 0.20 -15.08 -4.34
N ILE A 93 0.79 -14.98 -3.15
CA ILE A 93 2.11 -14.34 -2.96
C ILE A 93 3.24 -15.08 -3.70
N PRO A 94 3.40 -16.41 -3.62
CA PRO A 94 4.46 -17.13 -4.34
C PRO A 94 4.45 -16.88 -5.86
N VAL A 95 3.25 -16.88 -6.45
CA VAL A 95 3.06 -16.57 -7.88
C VAL A 95 3.51 -15.14 -8.18
N ARG A 96 3.09 -14.15 -7.37
CA ARG A 96 3.50 -12.75 -7.52
C ARG A 96 5.02 -12.56 -7.39
N LEU A 97 5.65 -13.23 -6.42
CA LEU A 97 7.11 -13.18 -6.24
C LEU A 97 7.83 -13.80 -7.45
N ALA A 98 7.37 -14.95 -7.95
CA ALA A 98 7.95 -15.59 -9.13
C ALA A 98 7.88 -14.67 -10.37
N HIS A 99 6.74 -14.01 -10.60
CA HIS A 99 6.59 -12.99 -11.65
C HIS A 99 7.59 -11.84 -11.49
N ARG A 100 7.86 -11.38 -10.25
CA ARG A 100 8.86 -10.32 -10.00
C ARG A 100 10.29 -10.79 -10.21
N ILE A 101 10.62 -12.01 -9.81
CA ILE A 101 11.93 -12.63 -10.08
C ILE A 101 12.16 -12.71 -11.60
N GLN A 102 11.15 -13.18 -12.35
CA GLN A 102 11.25 -13.26 -13.81
C GLN A 102 11.38 -11.87 -14.46
N ALA A 103 10.62 -10.88 -14.00
CA ALA A 103 10.74 -9.50 -14.50
C ALA A 103 12.15 -8.94 -14.27
N LEU A 104 12.75 -9.18 -13.10
CA LEU A 104 14.13 -8.78 -12.82
C LEU A 104 15.14 -9.51 -13.71
N ARG A 105 14.94 -10.80 -13.98
CA ARG A 105 15.80 -11.59 -14.89
C ARG A 105 15.74 -11.14 -16.35
N ASN A 106 14.62 -10.56 -16.77
CA ASN A 106 14.40 -10.07 -18.13
C ASN A 106 15.04 -8.69 -18.39
N LEU A 107 15.55 -8.00 -17.36
CA LEU A 107 16.30 -6.76 -17.54
C LEU A 107 17.65 -7.03 -18.22
N PRO A 108 18.25 -6.02 -18.89
CA PRO A 108 19.58 -6.16 -19.48
C PRO A 108 20.60 -6.62 -18.43
N PHE A 109 21.49 -7.54 -18.81
CA PHE A 109 22.45 -8.16 -17.88
C PHE A 109 23.27 -7.13 -17.08
N ILE A 110 23.70 -6.05 -17.73
CA ILE A 110 24.45 -4.96 -17.09
C ILE A 110 23.64 -4.24 -16.00
N VAL A 111 22.32 -4.17 -16.14
CA VAL A 111 21.39 -3.59 -15.15
C VAL A 111 21.21 -4.56 -13.99
N VAL A 112 20.95 -5.84 -14.26
CA VAL A 112 20.78 -6.87 -13.22
C VAL A 112 22.05 -7.05 -12.37
N SER A 113 23.22 -6.88 -12.99
CA SER A 113 24.52 -6.98 -12.33
C SER A 113 24.80 -5.83 -11.35
N ASN A 114 24.01 -4.74 -11.38
CA ASN A 114 24.14 -3.66 -10.42
C ASN A 114 23.91 -4.17 -8.98
N PRO A 115 24.77 -3.81 -8.00
CA PRO A 115 24.65 -4.32 -6.62
C PRO A 115 23.29 -4.06 -5.96
N HIS A 116 22.65 -2.93 -6.26
CA HIS A 116 21.35 -2.58 -5.69
C HIS A 116 20.22 -3.43 -6.29
N ILE A 117 20.22 -3.61 -7.61
CA ILE A 117 19.20 -4.42 -8.31
C ILE A 117 19.38 -5.90 -7.97
N SER A 118 20.62 -6.39 -7.94
CA SER A 118 20.96 -7.76 -7.52
C SER A 118 20.54 -8.03 -6.07
N ARG A 119 20.71 -7.07 -5.16
CA ARG A 119 20.22 -7.19 -3.77
C ARG A 119 18.71 -7.40 -3.71
N ILE A 120 17.95 -6.66 -4.51
CA ILE A 120 16.48 -6.80 -4.56
C ILE A 120 16.09 -8.13 -5.16
N TYR A 121 16.76 -8.57 -6.23
CA TYR A 121 16.60 -9.91 -6.78
C TYR A 121 16.79 -10.98 -5.69
N ASN A 122 17.84 -10.86 -4.87
CA ASN A 122 18.08 -11.79 -3.77
C ASN A 122 17.01 -11.74 -2.68
N TYR A 123 16.43 -10.56 -2.38
CA TYR A 123 15.28 -10.47 -1.48
C TYR A 123 14.07 -11.24 -2.01
N TYR A 124 13.75 -11.12 -3.30
CA TYR A 124 12.64 -11.85 -3.90
C TYR A 124 12.88 -13.37 -3.92
N VAL A 125 14.09 -13.80 -4.29
CA VAL A 125 14.47 -15.22 -4.25
C VAL A 125 14.36 -15.75 -2.82
N HIS A 126 14.92 -15.05 -1.84
CA HIS A 126 14.84 -15.47 -0.45
C HIS A 126 13.39 -15.56 0.06
N SER A 127 12.58 -14.53 -0.13
CA SER A 127 11.17 -14.55 0.28
C SER A 127 10.37 -15.67 -0.37
N LEU A 128 10.63 -15.97 -1.65
CA LEU A 128 9.99 -17.10 -2.32
C LEU A 128 10.43 -18.43 -1.69
N SER A 129 11.73 -18.61 -1.43
CA SER A 129 12.24 -19.86 -0.85
C SER A 129 11.66 -20.14 0.53
N THR A 130 11.44 -19.11 1.34
CA THR A 130 10.82 -19.24 2.67
C THR A 130 9.35 -19.68 2.56
N LEU A 131 8.67 -19.37 1.45
CA LEU A 131 7.27 -19.71 1.23
C LEU A 131 7.02 -21.05 0.55
N LEU A 132 7.98 -21.58 -0.22
CA LEU A 132 7.82 -22.86 -0.91
C LEU A 132 7.45 -24.03 0.02
N PRO A 133 8.03 -24.19 1.23
CA PRO A 133 7.65 -25.28 2.15
C PRO A 133 6.17 -25.23 2.57
N TYR A 134 5.61 -24.02 2.69
CA TYR A 134 4.20 -23.81 3.00
C TYR A 134 3.30 -23.98 1.77
N GLN A 135 3.84 -23.91 0.55
CA GLN A 135 3.03 -24.13 -0.65
C GLN A 135 2.72 -25.61 -0.86
N GLU A 136 3.60 -26.49 -0.40
CA GLU A 136 3.41 -27.95 -0.47
C GLU A 136 2.40 -28.46 0.57
N ARG A 137 2.04 -27.64 1.57
CA ARG A 137 1.21 -28.01 2.71
C ARG A 137 0.12 -26.96 2.96
N SER A 138 -1.14 -27.35 2.99
CA SER A 138 -2.20 -26.43 3.44
C SER A 138 -2.02 -26.12 4.93
N ILE A 139 -2.18 -24.86 5.32
CA ILE A 139 -2.21 -24.45 6.73
C ILE A 139 -3.54 -24.92 7.33
N THR A 140 -3.48 -25.83 8.30
CA THR A 140 -4.68 -26.43 8.94
C THR A 140 -4.65 -26.35 10.47
N ASN A 141 -3.56 -25.85 11.06
CA ASN A 141 -3.41 -25.74 12.49
C ASN A 141 -2.95 -24.32 12.88
N LEU A 142 -3.16 -23.97 14.15
CA LEU A 142 -2.87 -22.63 14.65
C LEU A 142 -1.37 -22.33 14.72
N GLU A 143 -0.55 -23.34 15.01
CA GLU A 143 0.91 -23.18 15.10
C GLU A 143 1.52 -22.81 13.74
N ASP A 144 1.12 -23.50 12.68
CA ASP A 144 1.54 -23.21 11.31
C ASP A 144 1.04 -21.83 10.86
N GLU A 145 -0.15 -21.42 11.31
CA GLU A 145 -0.71 -20.09 11.00
C GLU A 145 0.03 -18.95 11.71
N ILE A 146 0.43 -19.14 12.97
CA ILE A 146 1.30 -18.20 13.71
C ILE A 146 2.65 -18.09 13.02
N ASN A 147 3.30 -19.22 12.75
CA ASN A 147 4.60 -19.24 12.07
C ASN A 147 4.51 -18.62 10.66
N PHE A 148 3.43 -18.88 9.93
CA PHE A 148 3.18 -18.26 8.63
C PHE A 148 3.00 -16.74 8.74
N THR A 149 2.29 -16.27 9.77
CA THR A 149 2.13 -14.84 10.03
C THR A 149 3.47 -14.15 10.30
N GLU A 150 4.38 -14.80 11.03
CA GLU A 150 5.74 -14.30 11.24
C GLU A 150 6.53 -14.21 9.92
N VAL A 151 6.42 -15.22 9.05
CA VAL A 151 7.03 -15.20 7.71
C VAL A 151 6.46 -14.06 6.85
N MET A 152 5.15 -13.78 6.94
CA MET A 152 4.53 -12.63 6.27
C MET A 152 5.07 -11.30 6.80
N ALA A 153 5.25 -11.17 8.11
CA ALA A 153 5.82 -9.98 8.71
C ALA A 153 7.28 -9.76 8.25
N ASP A 154 8.08 -10.82 8.19
CA ASP A 154 9.45 -10.77 7.67
C ASP A 154 9.50 -10.39 6.18
N LEU A 155 8.58 -10.90 5.36
CA LEU A 155 8.43 -10.51 3.95
C LEU A 155 8.16 -9.01 3.82
N VAL A 156 7.18 -8.48 4.57
CA VAL A 156 6.83 -7.05 4.54
C VAL A 156 8.01 -6.19 4.98
N GLN A 157 8.75 -6.62 6.00
CA GLN A 157 9.91 -5.92 6.53
C GLN A 157 11.11 -5.95 5.58
N THR A 158 11.45 -7.11 5.02
CA THR A 158 12.55 -7.29 4.08
C THR A 158 12.38 -6.41 2.84
N HIS A 159 11.15 -6.26 2.36
CA HIS A 159 10.83 -5.46 1.17
C HIS A 159 10.47 -4.00 1.47
N SER A 160 10.63 -3.53 2.72
CA SER A 160 10.29 -2.15 3.12
C SER A 160 11.07 -1.11 2.31
N ASN A 161 12.38 -1.30 2.15
CA ASN A 161 13.30 -0.35 1.53
C ASN A 161 13.53 -0.58 0.03
N THR A 162 12.69 -1.39 -0.64
CA THR A 162 12.91 -1.74 -2.06
C THR A 162 12.87 -0.53 -2.99
N ILE A 163 12.00 0.45 -2.75
CA ILE A 163 11.85 1.64 -3.63
C ILE A 163 13.15 2.47 -3.70
N PRO A 164 13.72 2.96 -2.59
CA PRO A 164 14.95 3.75 -2.65
C PRO A 164 16.14 2.94 -3.19
N ILE A 165 16.20 1.63 -2.93
CA ILE A 165 17.25 0.76 -3.45
C ILE A 165 17.11 0.59 -4.98
N LEU A 166 15.89 0.37 -5.49
CA LEU A 166 15.63 0.32 -6.93
C LEU A 166 15.99 1.63 -7.62
N ALA A 167 15.55 2.74 -7.03
CA ALA A 167 15.80 4.07 -7.58
C ALA A 167 17.30 4.34 -7.74
N ARG A 168 18.10 4.01 -6.73
CA ARG A 168 19.56 4.11 -6.80
C ARG A 168 20.16 3.20 -7.87
N GLY A 169 19.71 1.94 -7.95
CA GLY A 169 20.20 1.01 -8.97
C GLY A 169 19.94 1.48 -10.39
N PHE A 170 18.73 1.98 -10.68
CA PHE A 170 18.40 2.52 -12.00
C PHE A 170 19.10 3.84 -12.31
N LEU A 171 19.35 4.68 -11.30
CA LEU A 171 20.12 5.90 -11.47
C LEU A 171 21.56 5.60 -11.91
N GLU A 172 22.21 4.63 -11.27
CA GLU A 172 23.56 4.17 -11.64
C GLU A 172 23.60 3.53 -13.03
N CYS A 173 22.49 2.89 -13.45
CA CYS A 173 22.36 2.25 -14.75
C CYS A 173 21.80 3.15 -15.86
N ARG A 174 21.58 4.46 -15.63
CA ARG A 174 20.90 5.37 -16.58
C ARG A 174 21.51 5.42 -17.99
N LYS A 175 22.80 5.08 -18.12
CA LYS A 175 23.51 5.05 -19.41
C LYS A 175 23.25 3.78 -20.24
N TYR A 176 22.66 2.74 -19.62
CA TYR A 176 22.56 1.40 -20.19
C TYR A 176 21.12 0.94 -20.42
N ILE A 177 20.13 1.75 -20.06
CA ILE A 177 18.71 1.46 -20.22
C ILE A 177 17.97 2.76 -20.55
N THR A 178 16.96 2.69 -21.41
CA THR A 178 16.22 3.90 -21.80
C THR A 178 15.29 4.35 -20.67
N PRO A 179 15.01 5.66 -20.52
CA PRO A 179 14.06 6.15 -19.52
C PRO A 179 12.65 5.55 -19.66
N ALA A 180 12.24 5.21 -20.89
CA ALA A 180 10.96 4.58 -21.18
C ALA A 180 10.90 3.16 -20.62
N ASP A 181 11.95 2.36 -20.84
CA ASP A 181 12.02 0.98 -20.33
C ASP A 181 12.08 0.96 -18.79
N VAL A 182 12.84 1.87 -18.19
CA VAL A 182 12.88 2.06 -16.73
C VAL A 182 11.49 2.39 -16.19
N THR A 183 10.79 3.32 -16.84
CA THR A 183 9.46 3.75 -16.41
C THR A 183 8.45 2.61 -16.52
N ALA A 184 8.45 1.86 -17.63
CA ALA A 184 7.59 0.71 -17.83
C ALA A 184 7.86 -0.39 -16.79
N PHE A 185 9.13 -0.70 -16.54
CA PHE A 185 9.51 -1.68 -15.52
C PHE A 185 9.07 -1.23 -14.12
N LEU A 186 9.37 0.02 -13.73
CA LEU A 186 9.06 0.52 -12.39
C LEU A 186 7.55 0.61 -12.15
N ASP A 187 6.76 1.05 -13.13
CA ASP A 187 5.30 1.11 -12.99
C ASP A 187 4.72 -0.29 -12.69
N GLU A 188 5.13 -1.29 -13.46
CA GLU A 188 4.69 -2.67 -13.27
C GLU A 188 5.23 -3.26 -11.95
N HIS A 189 6.51 -3.02 -11.64
CA HIS A 189 7.18 -3.57 -10.47
C HIS A 189 6.59 -3.01 -9.17
N LEU A 190 6.38 -1.69 -9.10
CA LEU A 190 5.84 -1.01 -7.93
C LEU A 190 4.35 -1.33 -7.74
N ARG A 191 3.54 -1.37 -8.81
CA ARG A 191 2.12 -1.76 -8.72
C ARG A 191 1.98 -3.21 -8.21
N ALA A 192 2.82 -4.13 -8.68
CA ALA A 192 2.86 -5.50 -8.18
C ALA A 192 3.30 -5.60 -6.71
N ARG A 193 4.26 -4.75 -6.29
CA ARG A 193 4.71 -4.68 -4.88
C ARG A 193 3.60 -4.17 -3.96
N ILE A 194 2.87 -3.12 -4.36
CA ILE A 194 1.72 -2.58 -3.60
C ILE A 194 0.73 -3.70 -3.29
N GLY A 195 0.29 -4.45 -4.32
CA GLY A 195 -0.66 -5.54 -4.14
C GLY A 195 -0.13 -6.69 -3.29
N THR A 196 1.14 -7.07 -3.46
CA THR A 196 1.76 -8.15 -2.66
C THR A 196 1.84 -7.78 -1.18
N ARG A 197 2.29 -6.56 -0.89
CA ARG A 197 2.38 -6.02 0.47
C ARG A 197 1.00 -5.95 1.13
N LEU A 198 0.01 -5.45 0.40
CA LEU A 198 -1.36 -5.32 0.87
C LEU A 198 -1.99 -6.67 1.27
N ILE A 199 -1.76 -7.73 0.50
CA ILE A 199 -2.24 -9.09 0.84
C ILE A 199 -1.59 -9.57 2.14
N ALA A 200 -0.27 -9.41 2.27
CA ALA A 200 0.45 -9.83 3.47
C ALA A 200 0.00 -9.04 4.71
N GLU A 201 -0.08 -7.71 4.62
CA GLU A 201 -0.54 -6.84 5.69
C GLU A 201 -1.99 -7.13 6.09
N GLN A 202 -2.86 -7.48 5.13
CA GLN A 202 -4.23 -7.89 5.44
C GLN A 202 -4.27 -9.15 6.30
N HIS A 203 -3.52 -10.18 5.94
CA HIS A 203 -3.47 -11.41 6.73
C HIS A 203 -2.94 -11.14 8.15
N ILE A 204 -1.83 -10.40 8.26
CA ILE A 204 -1.25 -10.00 9.55
C ILE A 204 -2.27 -9.23 10.41
N ALA A 205 -2.96 -8.25 9.83
CA ALA A 205 -3.94 -7.45 10.56
C ALA A 205 -5.15 -8.29 11.04
N LEU A 206 -5.63 -9.23 10.21
CA LEU A 206 -6.70 -10.15 10.59
C LEU A 206 -6.27 -11.11 11.71
N HIS A 207 -5.03 -11.61 11.67
CA HIS A 207 -4.46 -12.44 12.72
C HIS A 207 -4.40 -11.68 14.06
N LEU A 208 -3.75 -10.50 14.07
CA LEU A 208 -3.56 -9.69 15.28
C LEU A 208 -4.89 -9.26 15.92
N SER A 209 -5.88 -8.91 15.11
CA SER A 209 -7.23 -8.53 15.59
C SER A 209 -8.08 -9.71 16.07
N SER A 210 -7.67 -10.95 15.76
CA SER A 210 -8.39 -12.17 16.16
C SER A 210 -7.75 -12.90 17.35
N GLN A 211 -6.54 -12.51 17.77
CA GLN A 211 -5.92 -13.08 18.96
C GLN A 211 -6.66 -12.64 20.24
N PRO A 212 -6.95 -13.56 21.17
CA PRO A 212 -7.46 -13.21 22.49
C PRO A 212 -6.32 -12.53 23.27
N HIS A 213 -6.35 -11.20 23.33
CA HIS A 213 -5.44 -10.33 24.10
C HIS A 213 -4.65 -11.07 25.19
N SER A 214 -3.43 -11.50 24.87
CA SER A 214 -2.52 -12.13 25.82
C SER A 214 -2.12 -11.10 26.88
N GLY A 215 -2.88 -11.05 27.98
CA GLY A 215 -2.46 -10.45 29.25
C GLY A 215 -2.61 -8.93 29.38
N LYS A 216 -3.58 -8.52 30.21
CA LYS A 216 -3.52 -7.39 31.17
C LYS A 216 -2.51 -6.26 30.88
N ASP A 217 -2.82 -5.38 29.94
CA ASP A 217 -2.49 -3.96 30.00
C ASP A 217 -3.54 -3.14 29.23
N SER A 218 -4.75 -3.12 29.80
CA SER A 218 -5.90 -2.33 29.35
C SER A 218 -5.71 -0.83 29.63
N ARG A 219 -4.67 -0.22 29.05
CA ARG A 219 -4.56 1.24 28.92
C ARG A 219 -4.39 1.72 27.48
N TYR A 220 -4.36 0.80 26.51
CA TYR A 220 -4.34 1.10 25.09
C TYR A 220 -5.25 0.14 24.34
N GLN A 221 -6.52 0.15 24.69
CA GLN A 221 -7.55 -0.14 23.69
C GLN A 221 -7.75 1.19 22.97
N PRO A 222 -7.35 1.35 21.70
CA PRO A 222 -7.76 2.52 20.96
C PRO A 222 -9.28 2.39 20.82
N ASP A 223 -10.02 3.08 21.67
CA ASP A 223 -11.41 3.47 21.43
C ASP A 223 -11.42 4.13 20.03
N GLY A 224 -11.71 3.38 18.97
CA GLY A 224 -11.62 3.93 17.62
C GLY A 224 -11.95 3.03 16.43
N CYS A 225 -11.54 1.76 16.39
CA CYS A 225 -11.64 0.99 15.13
C CYS A 225 -12.69 -0.15 15.17
N SER A 226 -13.93 0.14 15.56
CA SER A 226 -15.04 -0.82 15.35
C SER A 226 -15.43 -0.97 13.87
N SER A 227 -14.93 -0.07 13.01
CA SER A 227 -15.17 -0.04 11.56
C SER A 227 -14.09 -0.75 10.74
N CYS A 228 -13.02 -1.26 11.34
CA CYS A 228 -11.83 -1.70 10.61
C CYS A 228 -11.87 -3.22 10.33
N ILE A 229 -11.55 -3.63 9.11
CA ILE A 229 -11.46 -5.01 8.65
C ILE A 229 -10.05 -5.24 8.10
N GLY A 230 -9.17 -5.72 8.98
CA GLY A 230 -7.73 -5.78 8.69
C GLY A 230 -7.18 -4.38 8.39
N VAL A 231 -6.62 -4.18 7.19
CA VAL A 231 -6.06 -2.90 6.73
C VAL A 231 -7.10 -1.94 6.15
N ILE A 232 -8.35 -2.36 5.99
CA ILE A 232 -9.43 -1.54 5.42
C ILE A 232 -10.21 -0.89 6.54
N ASP A 233 -10.42 0.41 6.47
CA ASP A 233 -11.42 1.11 7.27
C ASP A 233 -12.70 1.22 6.45
N THR A 234 -13.81 0.68 6.98
CA THR A 234 -15.10 0.69 6.29
C THR A 234 -15.82 2.04 6.35
N ALA A 235 -15.34 2.98 7.17
CA ALA A 235 -15.93 4.30 7.35
C ALA A 235 -14.87 5.42 7.36
N LEU A 236 -13.81 5.27 6.56
CA LEU A 236 -12.71 6.24 6.51
C LEU A 236 -13.24 7.63 6.15
N ARG A 237 -12.85 8.63 6.94
CA ARG A 237 -13.11 10.05 6.69
C ARG A 237 -11.88 10.68 6.04
N PRO A 238 -11.88 11.00 4.73
CA PRO A 238 -10.71 11.56 4.07
C PRO A 238 -10.22 12.88 4.70
N ALA A 239 -11.15 13.69 5.24
CA ALA A 239 -10.83 14.95 5.90
C ALA A 239 -9.86 14.75 7.09
N GLU A 240 -10.00 13.68 7.87
CA GLU A 240 -9.13 13.40 9.02
C GLU A 240 -7.72 13.04 8.57
N ILE A 241 -7.60 12.18 7.55
CA ILE A 241 -6.30 11.80 6.96
C ILE A 241 -5.60 13.03 6.35
N ILE A 242 -6.36 13.89 5.65
CA ILE A 242 -5.82 15.14 5.09
C ILE A 242 -5.29 16.06 6.19
N ARG A 243 -6.01 16.23 7.30
CA ARG A 243 -5.54 17.05 8.45
C ARG A 243 -4.29 16.46 9.09
N HIS A 244 -4.19 15.14 9.18
CA HIS A 244 -2.98 14.48 9.68
C HIS A 244 -1.78 14.76 8.76
N CYS A 245 -1.95 14.55 7.45
CA CYS A 245 -0.92 14.81 6.45
C CYS A 245 -0.53 16.30 6.40
N GLU A 246 -1.51 17.21 6.53
CA GLU A 246 -1.27 18.65 6.65
C GLU A 246 -0.31 18.95 7.80
N SER A 247 -0.60 18.46 9.02
CA SER A 247 0.25 18.72 10.18
C SER A 247 1.67 18.19 9.97
N PHE A 248 1.79 16.96 9.46
CA PHE A 248 3.06 16.32 9.22
C PHE A 248 3.91 17.06 8.17
N VAL A 249 3.34 17.35 6.99
CA VAL A 249 4.08 18.07 5.92
C VAL A 249 4.39 19.51 6.32
N SER A 250 3.50 20.15 7.07
CA SER A 250 3.72 21.49 7.63
C SER A 250 4.94 21.53 8.56
N GLU A 251 5.11 20.52 9.43
CA GLU A 251 6.28 20.41 10.31
C GLU A 251 7.58 20.25 9.50
N ILE A 252 7.55 19.48 8.42
CA ILE A 252 8.69 19.33 7.50
C ILE A 252 9.05 20.67 6.85
N CYS A 253 8.04 21.42 6.38
CA CYS A 253 8.25 22.73 5.78
C CYS A 253 8.78 23.75 6.77
N GLU A 254 8.29 23.72 8.02
CA GLU A 254 8.74 24.61 9.09
C GLU A 254 10.22 24.34 9.44
N LEU A 255 10.62 23.08 9.53
CA LEU A 255 12.02 22.70 9.77
C LEU A 255 12.94 23.08 8.61
N LYS A 256 12.51 22.88 7.35
CA LYS A 256 13.35 23.07 6.16
C LYS A 256 13.40 24.53 5.67
N TYR A 257 12.29 25.25 5.72
CA TYR A 257 12.14 26.59 5.13
C TYR A 257 11.81 27.67 6.17
N GLY A 258 11.57 27.31 7.44
CA GLY A 258 11.12 28.25 8.47
C GLY A 258 9.69 28.75 8.27
N VAL A 259 8.92 28.11 7.38
CA VAL A 259 7.59 28.55 6.95
C VAL A 259 6.61 27.39 7.04
N ARG A 260 5.40 27.67 7.53
CA ARG A 260 4.32 26.71 7.67
C ARG A 260 3.14 27.10 6.77
N PRO A 261 3.00 26.52 5.57
CA PRO A 261 1.85 26.78 4.70
C PRO A 261 0.54 26.40 5.39
N THR A 262 -0.55 27.08 5.01
CA THR A 262 -1.88 26.83 5.58
C THR A 262 -2.76 26.06 4.60
N VAL A 263 -3.61 25.17 5.11
CA VAL A 263 -4.57 24.41 4.29
C VAL A 263 -6.00 24.71 4.71
N VAL A 264 -6.83 25.01 3.70
CA VAL A 264 -8.28 25.19 3.88
C VAL A 264 -9.00 24.02 3.24
N ILE A 265 -9.72 23.24 4.06
CA ILE A 265 -10.53 22.12 3.59
C ILE A 265 -11.98 22.60 3.41
N ASN A 266 -12.50 22.43 2.20
CA ASN A 266 -13.84 22.80 1.75
C ASN A 266 -14.62 21.58 1.23
N GLY A 267 -15.93 21.74 1.00
CA GLY A 267 -16.79 20.69 0.46
C GLY A 267 -17.37 19.75 1.54
N GLN A 268 -17.57 18.48 1.20
CA GLN A 268 -18.26 17.49 2.03
C GLN A 268 -17.29 16.76 2.97
N GLN A 269 -16.88 17.42 4.07
CA GLN A 269 -15.89 16.89 5.01
C GLN A 269 -16.35 15.65 5.79
N ASP A 270 -17.66 15.45 5.93
CA ASP A 270 -18.24 14.28 6.62
C ASP A 270 -18.41 13.06 5.71
N THR A 271 -17.91 13.12 4.48
CA THR A 271 -17.94 11.99 3.55
C THR A 271 -17.14 10.83 4.11
N THR A 272 -17.74 9.64 4.12
CA THR A 272 -17.06 8.39 4.46
C THR A 272 -16.86 7.52 3.23
N LEU A 273 -15.76 6.79 3.21
CA LEU A 273 -15.38 5.89 2.13
C LEU A 273 -14.77 4.62 2.72
N ALA A 274 -15.16 3.45 2.24
CA ALA A 274 -14.49 2.23 2.63
C ALA A 274 -13.20 2.06 1.81
N HIS A 275 -12.03 2.26 2.43
CA HIS A 275 -10.74 2.28 1.74
C HIS A 275 -9.56 1.95 2.68
N VAL A 276 -8.34 1.88 2.14
CA VAL A 276 -7.11 1.58 2.87
C VAL A 276 -6.49 2.90 3.36
N PRO A 277 -6.47 3.20 4.67
CA PRO A 277 -6.03 4.50 5.19
C PRO A 277 -4.59 4.84 4.80
N THR A 278 -3.68 3.87 4.92
CA THR A 278 -2.24 4.05 4.63
C THR A 278 -1.96 4.41 3.17
N HIS A 279 -2.79 3.91 2.24
CA HIS A 279 -2.68 4.28 0.82
C HIS A 279 -3.09 5.73 0.61
N LEU A 280 -4.20 6.16 1.21
CA LEU A 280 -4.65 7.54 1.12
C LEU A 280 -3.63 8.50 1.74
N GLU A 281 -3.11 8.16 2.92
CA GLU A 281 -2.10 8.93 3.62
C GLU A 281 -0.84 9.13 2.79
N TYR A 282 -0.34 8.08 2.14
CA TYR A 282 0.79 8.16 1.22
C TYR A 282 0.52 9.14 0.08
N ILE A 283 -0.61 8.97 -0.63
CA ILE A 283 -0.96 9.83 -1.78
C ILE A 283 -1.07 11.29 -1.33
N ILE A 284 -1.80 11.56 -0.26
CA ILE A 284 -2.02 12.94 0.20
C ILE A 284 -0.71 13.56 0.68
N THR A 285 0.14 12.82 1.39
CA THR A 285 1.45 13.32 1.82
C THR A 285 2.31 13.71 0.61
N GLU A 286 2.41 12.87 -0.42
CA GLU A 286 3.18 13.21 -1.63
C GLU A 286 2.61 14.43 -2.37
N LEU A 287 1.29 14.52 -2.50
CA LEU A 287 0.64 15.66 -3.17
C LEU A 287 0.80 16.96 -2.36
N LEU A 288 0.68 16.91 -1.03
CA LEU A 288 0.89 18.07 -0.17
C LEU A 288 2.35 18.51 -0.17
N LYS A 289 3.32 17.58 -0.13
CA LYS A 289 4.75 17.95 -0.25
C LYS A 289 5.01 18.77 -1.52
N ASN A 290 4.45 18.34 -2.65
CA ASN A 290 4.59 19.06 -3.93
C ASN A 290 3.91 20.43 -3.90
N ALA A 291 2.66 20.50 -3.44
CA ALA A 291 1.89 21.75 -3.36
C ALA A 291 2.55 22.77 -2.41
N PHE A 292 3.00 22.33 -1.24
CA PHE A 292 3.67 23.15 -0.24
C PHE A 292 4.99 23.68 -0.78
N ARG A 293 5.80 22.79 -1.39
CA ARG A 293 7.06 23.15 -2.01
C ARG A 293 6.88 24.23 -3.07
N ALA A 294 6.00 24.01 -4.04
CA ALA A 294 5.74 24.95 -5.12
C ALA A 294 5.27 26.31 -4.59
N THR A 295 4.40 26.31 -3.57
CA THR A 295 3.90 27.53 -2.94
C THR A 295 5.02 28.32 -2.25
N ILE A 296 5.87 27.65 -1.47
CA ILE A 296 7.01 28.27 -0.76
C ILE A 296 8.04 28.79 -1.76
N GLU A 297 8.45 27.98 -2.75
CA GLU A 297 9.47 28.36 -3.74
C GLU A 297 8.99 29.54 -4.62
N SER A 298 7.68 29.69 -4.80
CA SER A 298 7.09 30.82 -5.53
C SER A 298 6.90 32.10 -4.70
N GLY A 299 7.24 32.09 -3.40
CA GLY A 299 7.05 33.22 -2.49
C GLY A 299 5.58 33.55 -2.20
N LYS A 300 4.68 32.58 -2.34
CA LYS A 300 3.24 32.72 -2.07
C LYS A 300 2.80 31.96 -0.83
N GLU A 301 3.67 31.79 0.15
CA GLU A 301 3.41 31.02 1.38
C GLU A 301 2.24 31.54 2.22
N ARG A 302 1.78 32.78 2.00
CA ARG A 302 0.61 33.36 2.64
C ARG A 302 -0.72 32.92 2.01
N GLU A 303 -0.69 32.46 0.77
CA GLU A 303 -1.88 31.95 0.09
C GLU A 303 -2.15 30.52 0.59
N PRO A 304 -3.37 30.22 1.05
CA PRO A 304 -3.69 28.88 1.53
C PRO A 304 -3.78 27.89 0.36
N ILE A 305 -3.37 26.66 0.63
CA ILE A 305 -3.65 25.54 -0.26
C ILE A 305 -5.10 25.11 -0.03
N GLU A 306 -5.88 25.10 -1.10
CA GLU A 306 -7.31 24.80 -1.04
C GLU A 306 -7.53 23.32 -1.34
N ILE A 307 -8.13 22.58 -0.40
CA ILE A 307 -8.51 21.19 -0.59
C ILE A 307 -10.03 21.10 -0.63
N THR A 308 -10.60 20.50 -1.67
CA THR A 308 -12.05 20.34 -1.83
C THR A 308 -12.40 18.86 -1.90
N ILE A 309 -13.25 18.40 -0.97
CA ILE A 309 -13.75 17.02 -0.95
C ILE A 309 -15.15 16.99 -1.55
N ALA A 310 -15.35 16.14 -2.55
CA ALA A 310 -16.64 15.92 -3.18
C ALA A 310 -16.95 14.42 -3.26
N ALA A 311 -18.08 14.00 -2.72
CA ALA A 311 -18.62 12.66 -2.93
C ALA A 311 -19.05 12.53 -4.40
N SER A 312 -18.70 11.42 -5.04
CA SER A 312 -19.20 11.11 -6.37
C SER A 312 -20.68 10.73 -6.25
N PRO A 313 -21.59 11.33 -7.03
CA PRO A 313 -23.00 10.99 -6.96
C PRO A 313 -23.23 9.53 -7.36
N ASP A 314 -24.07 8.81 -6.60
CA ASP A 314 -24.69 7.56 -7.07
C ASP A 314 -25.40 7.89 -8.39
N PRO A 315 -25.14 7.18 -9.51
CA PRO A 315 -26.02 7.32 -10.65
C PRO A 315 -27.38 6.79 -10.20
N SER A 316 -28.39 7.64 -10.28
CA SER A 316 -29.78 7.29 -10.03
C SER A 316 -30.15 5.98 -10.73
N PRO A 317 -31.01 5.12 -10.15
CA PRO A 317 -31.56 3.99 -10.87
C PRO A 317 -32.34 4.53 -12.07
N SER A 318 -31.85 4.31 -13.28
CA SER A 318 -32.66 4.51 -14.49
C SER A 318 -33.91 3.61 -14.38
N PRO A 319 -35.10 4.10 -14.76
CA PRO A 319 -36.29 3.25 -14.80
C PRO A 319 -36.05 2.11 -15.78
N LEU A 320 -36.43 0.90 -15.37
CA LEU A 320 -36.39 -0.33 -16.15
C LEU A 320 -36.92 -0.08 -17.57
N GLU A 321 -36.07 -0.21 -18.59
CA GLU A 321 -36.54 -0.51 -19.94
C GLU A 321 -36.80 -2.02 -19.98
N ASP A 322 -38.08 -2.38 -20.17
CA ASP A 322 -38.53 -3.76 -20.32
C ASP A 322 -37.89 -4.39 -21.57
N ILE A 323 -36.87 -5.23 -21.36
CA ILE A 323 -36.33 -6.09 -22.41
C ILE A 323 -37.22 -7.34 -22.49
N GLN A 324 -38.07 -7.40 -23.51
CA GLN A 324 -38.78 -8.62 -23.91
C GLN A 324 -37.78 -9.71 -24.30
N ILE A 325 -37.86 -10.87 -23.65
CA ILE A 325 -37.03 -12.05 -23.93
C ILE A 325 -37.79 -12.96 -24.89
N ASP A 326 -37.37 -13.03 -26.15
CA ASP A 326 -37.77 -14.10 -27.07
C ASP A 326 -36.93 -15.38 -26.81
N PRO A 327 -37.50 -16.58 -27.02
CA PRO A 327 -36.84 -17.85 -26.66
C PRO A 327 -35.74 -18.28 -27.65
N PRO A 328 -34.75 -19.08 -27.22
CA PRO A 328 -33.50 -19.27 -27.95
C PRO A 328 -33.55 -20.40 -28.98
N THR A 329 -33.00 -20.15 -30.17
CA THR A 329 -32.59 -21.19 -31.14
C THR A 329 -31.07 -21.42 -31.08
N PRO A 330 -30.57 -22.66 -31.20
CA PRO A 330 -29.14 -22.95 -31.08
C PRO A 330 -28.44 -22.98 -32.44
N LYS A 331 -27.26 -22.33 -32.58
CA LYS A 331 -26.04 -22.92 -33.16
C LYS A 331 -24.85 -21.93 -33.32
N SER A 332 -23.68 -22.55 -33.09
CA SER A 332 -22.28 -22.27 -33.48
C SER A 332 -21.43 -21.24 -32.75
N GLU A 333 -20.43 -21.82 -32.09
CA GLU A 333 -19.17 -21.35 -31.53
C GLU A 333 -18.40 -20.30 -32.35
N SER A 334 -17.97 -19.22 -31.68
CA SER A 334 -16.69 -18.55 -31.93
C SER A 334 -16.29 -17.66 -30.74
N THR A 335 -15.12 -17.96 -30.17
CA THR A 335 -14.22 -17.09 -29.36
C THR A 335 -14.80 -16.40 -28.11
N ASN A 336 -14.55 -17.02 -26.95
CA ASN A 336 -14.74 -16.44 -25.62
C ASN A 336 -13.79 -15.26 -25.38
N THR A 337 -14.28 -14.03 -25.56
CA THR A 337 -13.63 -12.81 -25.06
C THR A 337 -14.68 -11.76 -24.72
N SER A 338 -15.53 -12.04 -23.74
CA SER A 338 -16.36 -11.04 -23.05
C SER A 338 -17.14 -11.71 -21.93
N ASN A 339 -16.51 -11.90 -20.77
CA ASN A 339 -17.30 -12.07 -19.55
C ASN A 339 -17.83 -10.69 -19.20
N SER A 340 -19.08 -10.43 -19.58
CA SER A 340 -19.82 -9.22 -19.24
C SER A 340 -19.95 -9.12 -17.73
N ILE A 341 -19.02 -8.38 -17.13
CA ILE A 341 -19.14 -7.88 -15.77
C ILE A 341 -20.26 -6.81 -15.82
N LEU A 342 -21.26 -6.96 -14.96
CA LEU A 342 -22.31 -5.96 -14.76
C LEU A 342 -21.68 -4.56 -14.57
N PRO A 343 -22.31 -3.47 -15.05
CA PRO A 343 -21.66 -2.18 -15.19
C PRO A 343 -21.16 -1.63 -13.84
N GLU A 344 -19.95 -1.05 -13.89
CA GLU A 344 -19.17 -0.40 -12.83
C GLU A 344 -19.86 0.83 -12.16
N SER A 345 -21.19 0.95 -12.22
CA SER A 345 -21.92 2.19 -12.00
C SER A 345 -22.60 2.29 -10.62
N CYS A 346 -22.10 1.67 -9.54
CA CYS A 346 -22.80 1.76 -8.24
C CYS A 346 -21.86 1.78 -7.02
N ILE A 347 -20.59 2.11 -7.23
CA ILE A 347 -19.60 2.16 -6.15
C ILE A 347 -19.44 3.60 -5.69
N PRO A 348 -19.69 3.94 -4.42
CA PRO A 348 -19.48 5.29 -3.91
C PRO A 348 -18.00 5.64 -4.05
N GLY A 349 -17.72 6.82 -4.60
CA GLY A 349 -16.38 7.33 -4.81
C GLY A 349 -16.21 8.70 -4.18
N VAL A 350 -14.96 9.14 -4.03
CA VAL A 350 -14.62 10.49 -3.56
C VAL A 350 -13.63 11.12 -4.52
N THR A 351 -13.88 12.37 -4.87
CA THR A 351 -12.92 13.22 -5.56
C THR A 351 -12.36 14.25 -4.59
N ILE A 352 -11.05 14.30 -4.47
CA ILE A 352 -10.31 15.26 -3.65
C ILE A 352 -9.52 16.15 -4.61
N ARG A 353 -9.85 17.44 -4.64
CA ARG A 353 -9.06 18.44 -5.38
C ARG A 353 -8.10 19.12 -4.42
N ILE A 354 -6.83 19.21 -4.78
CA ILE A 354 -5.79 19.97 -4.08
C ILE A 354 -5.34 21.09 -5.02
N ARG A 355 -5.50 22.34 -4.61
CA ARG A 355 -5.15 23.53 -5.40
C ARG A 355 -4.08 24.33 -4.68
N ASP A 356 -2.98 24.59 -5.37
CA ASP A 356 -1.93 25.50 -4.92
C ASP A 356 -1.85 26.77 -5.78
N ARG A 357 -1.11 27.76 -5.29
CA ARG A 357 -0.76 28.97 -6.05
C ARG A 357 0.73 29.04 -6.38
N GLY A 358 1.39 27.89 -6.44
CA GLY A 358 2.83 27.72 -6.56
C GLY A 358 3.44 28.05 -7.93
N GLY A 359 2.78 28.87 -8.75
CA GLY A 359 3.29 29.28 -10.06
C GLY A 359 3.05 28.27 -11.19
N GLY A 360 2.51 27.09 -10.90
CA GLY A 360 2.19 26.08 -11.91
C GLY A 360 3.41 25.25 -12.35
N ILE A 361 3.23 24.46 -13.39
CA ILE A 361 4.24 23.60 -14.01
C ILE A 361 4.46 24.09 -15.44
N SER A 362 5.71 24.25 -15.86
CA SER A 362 6.03 24.71 -17.21
C SER A 362 5.51 23.72 -18.27
N PRO A 363 5.10 24.18 -19.47
CA PRO A 363 4.66 23.29 -20.55
C PRO A 363 5.72 22.27 -21.00
N GLU A 364 7.01 22.60 -20.82
CA GLU A 364 8.13 21.72 -21.14
C GLU A 364 8.30 20.59 -20.12
N THR A 365 8.03 20.88 -18.83
CA THR A 365 8.13 19.92 -17.74
C THR A 365 6.89 19.04 -17.62
N LEU A 366 5.70 19.56 -17.94
CA LEU A 366 4.42 18.89 -17.74
C LEU A 366 4.34 17.45 -18.31
N PRO A 367 4.88 17.13 -19.51
CA PRO A 367 4.87 15.76 -20.03
C PRO A 367 5.70 14.78 -19.20
N ASN A 368 6.68 15.26 -18.44
CA ASN A 368 7.69 14.45 -17.76
C ASN A 368 7.36 14.18 -16.29
N ILE A 369 6.32 14.80 -15.72
CA ILE A 369 5.99 14.69 -14.29
C ILE A 369 5.64 13.27 -13.83
N TRP A 370 5.30 12.40 -14.79
CA TRP A 370 4.96 10.99 -14.55
C TRP A 370 6.15 10.04 -14.75
N ALA A 371 7.28 10.53 -15.27
CA ALA A 371 8.46 9.72 -15.44
C ALA A 371 9.12 9.46 -14.08
N TYR A 372 9.51 8.22 -13.81
CA TYR A 372 10.30 7.91 -12.63
C TYR A 372 11.69 8.53 -12.73
N SER A 373 12.26 8.89 -11.58
CA SER A 373 13.55 9.58 -11.48
C SER A 373 13.56 11.00 -12.09
N PHE A 374 12.45 11.49 -12.63
CA PHE A 374 12.31 12.89 -13.02
C PHE A 374 12.07 13.75 -11.79
N THR A 375 12.91 14.76 -11.60
CA THR A 375 12.75 15.74 -10.52
C THR A 375 13.17 17.12 -10.99
N THR A 376 12.50 18.14 -10.50
CA THR A 376 12.88 19.55 -10.70
C THR A 376 13.93 20.03 -9.69
N PHE A 377 14.49 19.11 -8.89
CA PHE A 377 15.68 19.36 -8.06
C PHE A 377 16.94 19.38 -8.91
N GLY A 378 17.95 20.15 -8.51
CA GLY A 378 19.26 20.15 -9.16
C GLY A 378 19.94 18.78 -9.06
N GLU A 379 20.54 18.28 -10.15
CA GLU A 379 21.23 16.98 -10.18
C GLU A 379 22.32 16.89 -9.09
N ASP A 380 22.98 18.00 -8.75
CA ASP A 380 24.04 18.07 -7.75
C ASP A 380 23.56 17.78 -6.32
N GLU A 381 22.34 18.20 -5.95
CA GLU A 381 21.78 17.95 -4.61
C GLU A 381 21.26 16.51 -4.45
N VAL A 382 20.91 15.83 -5.55
CA VAL A 382 20.53 14.41 -5.54
C VAL A 382 21.77 13.50 -5.40
N MET A 383 22.92 13.95 -5.90
CA MET A 383 24.21 13.25 -5.77
C MET A 383 24.83 13.40 -4.38
N ASP A 384 24.69 14.55 -3.72
CA ASP A 384 25.23 14.78 -2.36
C ASP A 384 24.53 13.90 -1.30
N VAL A 385 23.25 13.59 -1.50
CA VAL A 385 22.52 12.58 -0.68
C VAL A 385 23.00 11.14 -0.97
N SER A 386 23.55 10.89 -2.17
CA SER A 386 24.01 9.57 -2.60
C SER A 386 25.45 9.24 -2.13
N ASP A 387 26.29 10.26 -1.92
CA ASP A 387 27.72 10.07 -1.59
C ASP A 387 27.94 9.69 -0.11
N ASN A 388 27.01 10.05 0.77
CA ASN A 388 27.12 9.73 2.20
C ASN A 388 26.82 8.27 2.57
N GLY A 389 26.57 7.37 1.61
CA GLY A 389 26.46 5.92 1.82
C GLY A 389 25.34 5.45 2.77
N ASN A 390 24.59 6.38 3.38
CA ASN A 390 23.66 6.10 4.44
C ASN A 390 22.25 5.87 3.87
N VAL A 391 21.86 4.60 3.79
CA VAL A 391 20.51 4.16 3.43
C VAL A 391 19.43 4.80 4.32
N ASP A 392 19.78 5.25 5.53
CA ASP A 392 18.87 5.91 6.45
C ASP A 392 18.39 7.29 5.95
N ALA A 393 19.19 8.02 5.17
CA ALA A 393 18.76 9.29 4.57
C ALA A 393 17.71 9.07 3.45
N LEU A 394 17.85 8.00 2.66
CA LEU A 394 16.87 7.63 1.62
C LEU A 394 15.59 7.01 2.20
N ASN A 395 15.70 6.31 3.34
CA ASN A 395 14.55 5.81 4.10
C ASN A 395 13.77 6.95 4.77
N ALA A 396 14.47 7.97 5.25
CA ALA A 396 13.84 9.19 5.78
C ALA A 396 13.08 10.00 4.70
N ILE A 397 13.45 9.83 3.42
CA ILE A 397 12.77 10.45 2.26
C ILE A 397 11.54 9.64 1.81
N SER A 398 11.51 8.33 2.05
CA SER A 398 10.53 7.39 1.46
C SER A 398 9.54 6.80 2.46
N GLY A 399 9.81 6.88 3.76
CA GLY A 399 8.97 6.36 4.82
C GLY A 399 8.15 7.45 5.50
N ALA A 400 6.89 7.18 5.77
CA ALA A 400 6.02 8.01 6.62
C ALA A 400 6.44 8.02 8.11
N GLY A 401 7.68 7.62 8.44
CA GLY A 401 8.17 7.59 9.81
C GLY A 401 9.69 7.54 9.94
N GLY A 402 10.34 8.68 10.22
CA GLY A 402 11.71 8.74 10.72
C GLY A 402 12.58 9.94 10.26
N ASP A 403 12.65 10.97 11.11
CA ASP A 403 13.76 11.91 11.42
C ASP A 403 14.61 12.65 10.37
N SER A 404 14.38 12.54 9.06
CA SER A 404 15.01 13.46 8.08
C SER A 404 14.28 13.46 6.72
N SER A 405 13.03 13.89 6.71
CA SER A 405 12.23 13.94 5.47
C SER A 405 12.57 15.17 4.64
N SER A 406 13.37 15.00 3.58
CA SER A 406 13.50 16.04 2.55
C SER A 406 12.15 16.22 1.83
N LEU A 407 11.69 17.47 1.71
CA LEU A 407 10.46 17.83 0.98
C LEU A 407 10.52 17.43 -0.51
N ALA A 408 11.73 17.25 -1.06
CA ALA A 408 11.95 16.75 -2.42
C ALA A 408 12.64 15.39 -2.37
N GLY A 409 12.02 14.41 -3.03
CA GLY A 409 12.53 13.04 -3.12
C GLY A 409 13.15 12.71 -4.47
N LEU A 410 13.42 11.42 -4.68
CA LEU A 410 14.07 10.87 -5.88
C LEU A 410 13.26 10.97 -7.19
N GLY A 411 12.14 11.71 -7.22
CA GLY A 411 11.24 11.75 -8.39
C GLY A 411 10.30 10.53 -8.51
N TYR A 412 9.96 9.89 -7.38
CA TYR A 412 9.09 8.69 -7.35
C TYR A 412 7.70 8.97 -6.78
N GLY A 413 7.52 10.06 -6.04
CA GLY A 413 6.31 10.34 -5.27
C GLY A 413 5.04 10.43 -6.12
N LEU A 414 5.05 11.28 -7.15
CA LEU A 414 3.86 11.51 -7.98
C LEU A 414 3.46 10.28 -8.83
N PRO A 415 4.38 9.61 -9.56
CA PRO A 415 4.05 8.37 -10.28
C PRO A 415 3.58 7.25 -9.34
N LEU A 416 4.22 7.10 -8.17
CA LEU A 416 3.83 6.08 -7.20
C LEU A 416 2.47 6.39 -6.55
N GLY A 417 2.20 7.64 -6.20
CA GLY A 417 0.89 8.08 -5.73
C GLY A 417 -0.22 7.77 -6.72
N ARG A 418 0.06 7.95 -8.03
CA ARG A 418 -0.86 7.53 -9.10
C ARG A 418 -1.07 6.02 -9.12
N ALA A 419 -0.01 5.21 -9.01
CA ALA A 419 -0.12 3.76 -8.95
C ALA A 419 -0.96 3.29 -7.74
N TYR A 420 -0.82 3.94 -6.58
CA TYR A 420 -1.67 3.68 -5.40
C TYR A 420 -3.15 4.02 -5.66
N ALA A 421 -3.43 5.15 -6.31
CA ALA A 421 -4.80 5.56 -6.63
C ALA A 421 -5.46 4.62 -7.67
N GLU A 422 -4.72 4.25 -8.71
CA GLU A 422 -5.19 3.35 -9.78
C GLU A 422 -5.38 1.90 -9.29
N HIS A 423 -4.70 1.49 -8.22
CA HIS A 423 -4.75 0.11 -7.70
C HIS A 423 -6.18 -0.38 -7.45
N PHE A 424 -7.09 0.52 -7.09
CA PHE A 424 -8.51 0.23 -6.88
C PHE A 424 -9.45 1.00 -7.81
N GLY A 425 -8.99 1.33 -9.03
CA GLY A 425 -9.81 1.97 -10.06
C GLY A 425 -10.03 3.47 -9.86
N GLY A 426 -9.24 4.11 -9.00
CA GLY A 426 -9.13 5.56 -8.89
C GLY A 426 -8.20 6.16 -9.95
N GLY A 427 -7.66 7.34 -9.66
CA GLY A 427 -6.65 7.97 -10.51
C GLY A 427 -6.28 9.37 -10.05
N ILE A 428 -5.18 9.89 -10.60
CA ILE A 428 -4.70 11.26 -10.35
C ILE A 428 -4.65 12.01 -11.67
N GLN A 429 -5.27 13.18 -11.73
CA GLN A 429 -5.20 14.09 -12.87
C GLN A 429 -4.63 15.44 -12.41
N VAL A 430 -3.69 15.98 -13.19
CA VAL A 430 -3.05 17.27 -12.91
C VAL A 430 -3.52 18.28 -13.96
N GLN A 431 -3.96 19.45 -13.51
CA GLN A 431 -4.26 20.61 -14.34
C GLN A 431 -3.43 21.77 -13.84
N SER A 432 -2.46 22.21 -14.64
CA SER A 432 -1.57 23.30 -14.24
C SER A 432 -1.79 24.52 -15.13
N LEU A 433 -1.82 25.69 -14.50
CA LEU A 433 -1.82 26.98 -15.19
C LEU A 433 -0.48 27.66 -14.91
N TRP A 434 0.42 27.59 -15.90
CA TRP A 434 1.77 28.14 -15.79
C TRP A 434 1.75 29.64 -15.50
N GLY A 435 2.53 30.07 -14.52
CA GLY A 435 2.52 31.42 -13.95
C GLY A 435 1.52 31.62 -12.80
N TRP A 436 0.59 30.69 -12.57
CA TRP A 436 -0.47 30.85 -11.56
C TRP A 436 -0.41 29.80 -10.44
N GLY A 437 -0.64 28.52 -10.76
CA GLY A 437 -0.78 27.44 -9.79
C GLY A 437 -1.17 26.11 -10.41
N THR A 438 -1.34 25.09 -9.59
CA THR A 438 -1.72 23.74 -10.02
C THR A 438 -2.91 23.20 -9.25
N ASP A 439 -3.83 22.56 -9.97
CA ASP A 439 -4.93 21.78 -9.44
C ASP A 439 -4.64 20.28 -9.67
N VAL A 440 -4.62 19.50 -8.59
CA VAL A 440 -4.53 18.04 -8.64
C VAL A 440 -5.86 17.44 -8.21
N TYR A 441 -6.41 16.56 -9.05
CA TYR A 441 -7.65 15.83 -8.82
C TYR A 441 -7.34 14.37 -8.53
N LEU A 442 -7.52 13.96 -7.28
CA LEU A 442 -7.45 12.57 -6.83
C LEU A 442 -8.86 11.97 -6.83
N LYS A 443 -9.07 10.93 -7.62
CA LYS A 443 -10.31 10.14 -7.64
C LYS A 443 -10.05 8.81 -6.93
N LEU A 444 -10.93 8.45 -6.00
CA LEU A 444 -10.90 7.20 -5.27
C LEU A 444 -12.23 6.49 -5.43
N ARG A 445 -12.20 5.17 -5.64
CA ARG A 445 -13.38 4.32 -5.58
C ARG A 445 -13.39 3.60 -4.23
N GLY A 446 -14.54 3.54 -3.59
CA GLY A 446 -14.72 2.81 -2.34
C GLY A 446 -14.99 1.32 -2.56
N LEU A 447 -15.27 0.63 -1.47
CA LEU A 447 -16.10 -0.56 -1.52
C LEU A 447 -17.57 -0.15 -1.61
N GLY A 448 -18.36 -0.87 -2.42
CA GLY A 448 -19.81 -0.85 -2.26
C GLY A 448 -20.20 -1.14 -0.80
N ARG A 449 -21.39 -0.73 -0.36
CA ARG A 449 -21.82 -0.94 1.04
C ARG A 449 -21.70 -2.42 1.42
N VAL A 450 -20.78 -2.74 2.34
CA VAL A 450 -20.66 -4.06 2.94
C VAL A 450 -21.95 -4.30 3.73
N ARG A 451 -22.89 -5.06 3.18
CA ARG A 451 -24.09 -5.48 3.91
C ARG A 451 -23.62 -6.29 5.12
N ALA A 452 -23.95 -5.82 6.32
CA ALA A 452 -23.80 -6.63 7.52
C ALA A 452 -24.59 -7.94 7.32
N PRO A 453 -24.08 -9.10 7.78
CA PRO A 453 -24.84 -10.34 7.72
C PRO A 453 -26.17 -10.11 8.44
N SER A 454 -27.28 -10.38 7.74
CA SER A 454 -28.62 -10.29 8.29
C SER A 454 -28.68 -11.17 9.54
N LYS A 455 -28.99 -10.57 10.71
CA LYS A 455 -29.41 -11.36 11.87
C LYS A 455 -30.51 -12.31 11.39
N MET A 456 -30.29 -13.62 11.53
CA MET A 456 -31.31 -14.64 11.33
C MET A 456 -32.58 -14.15 12.02
N ALA A 457 -33.62 -13.91 11.24
CA ALA A 457 -34.93 -13.57 11.78
C ALA A 457 -35.36 -14.74 12.67
N SER A 458 -35.47 -14.48 13.96
CA SER A 458 -36.04 -15.40 14.93
C SER A 458 -37.42 -15.78 14.43
N VAL A 459 -37.58 -17.05 14.04
CA VAL A 459 -38.89 -17.64 13.77
C VAL A 459 -39.68 -17.55 15.08
N LYS A 460 -40.68 -16.67 15.12
CA LYS A 460 -41.71 -16.72 16.15
C LYS A 460 -42.56 -17.95 15.85
N GLU A 461 -42.44 -18.98 16.68
CA GLU A 461 -43.44 -20.03 16.78
C GLU A 461 -44.77 -19.38 17.18
N ALA A 462 -45.73 -19.43 16.26
CA ALA A 462 -47.13 -19.30 16.57
C ALA A 462 -47.62 -20.68 17.04
N SER A 463 -47.72 -20.90 18.34
CA SER A 463 -48.53 -21.98 18.89
C SER A 463 -49.96 -21.48 19.03
N SER A 464 -50.82 -22.12 18.24
CA SER A 464 -52.27 -22.04 18.21
C SER A 464 -52.90 -22.38 19.56
N THR A 465 -53.73 -21.47 20.08
CA THR A 465 -54.85 -21.81 20.95
C THR A 465 -56.00 -22.30 20.09
N ASP A 466 -56.30 -23.59 20.17
CA ASP A 466 -57.60 -24.15 19.81
C ASP A 466 -57.85 -25.38 20.68
N SER A 467 -58.57 -25.19 21.79
CA SER A 467 -59.49 -26.11 22.50
C SER A 467 -59.84 -25.54 23.86
#